data_AF-A0A371CMD5-F1
#
_entry.id   AF-A0A371CMD5-F1
#
_cell.length_a   1.000
_cell.length_b   1.000
_cell.length_c   1.000
_cell.angle_alpha   90.00
_cell.angle_beta   90.00
_cell.angle_gamma   90.00
#
_symmetry.space_group_name_H-M   'P 1'
#
loop_
_entity.id
_entity.type
_entity.pdbx_description
1 polymer ?
#
loop_
_entity_poly.entity_id
_entity_poly.type
_entity_poly.pdbx_seq_one_letter_code
_entity_poly.pdbx_strand_id
1 'polypeptide(L)' 'EKEIPISMLAFIRTANHAAIMEWHTGTHTHVSFSANTFLDMYNEHKLLLSGIKAGNACGFHLMMHRLYRDA' A
#
# COMPACT_ATOMS: atom_id res chain seq x y z
N GLU A 1 3.75 -4.57 -20.07
CA GLU A 1 3.53 -3.10 -19.95
C GLU A 1 4.23 -2.60 -18.71
N LYS A 2 4.46 -1.28 -18.56
CA LYS A 2 5.05 -0.74 -17.32
C LYS A 2 3.98 -0.70 -16.23
N GLU A 3 4.27 -1.28 -15.08
CA GLU A 3 3.33 -1.41 -13.96
C GLU A 3 4.04 -1.10 -12.64
N ILE A 4 3.29 -0.64 -11.65
CA ILE A 4 3.81 -0.48 -10.29
C ILE A 4 3.99 -1.88 -9.66
N PRO A 5 5.17 -2.21 -9.11
CA PRO A 5 5.36 -3.45 -8.37
C PRO A 5 4.46 -3.52 -7.13
N ILE A 6 3.97 -4.72 -6.79
CA ILE A 6 3.15 -4.96 -5.58
C ILE A 6 3.83 -4.41 -4.32
N SER A 7 5.14 -4.60 -4.18
CA SER A 7 5.91 -4.10 -3.04
C SER A 7 5.87 -2.57 -2.92
N MET A 8 5.94 -1.86 -4.05
CA MET A 8 5.91 -0.40 -4.07
C MET A 8 4.53 0.13 -3.70
N LEU A 9 3.47 -0.46 -4.24
CA LEU A 9 2.10 -0.08 -3.86
C LEU A 9 1.78 -0.43 -2.40
N ALA A 10 2.24 -1.59 -1.92
CA ALA A 10 2.09 -1.97 -0.52
C ALA A 10 2.80 -0.98 0.41
N PHE A 11 4.00 -0.53 0.04
CA PHE A 11 4.74 0.48 0.79
C PHE A 11 3.99 1.82 0.85
N ILE A 12 3.51 2.33 -0.29
CA ILE A 12 2.73 3.59 -0.35
C ILE A 12 1.48 3.47 0.53
N ARG A 13 0.78 2.34 0.46
CA ARG A 13 -0.40 2.08 1.29
C ARG A 13 -0.06 2.05 2.77
N THR A 14 1.07 1.47 3.15
CA THR A 14 1.55 1.47 4.53
C THR A 14 1.95 2.87 5.01
N ALA A 15 2.57 3.68 4.16
CA ALA A 15 2.87 5.08 4.48
C ALA A 15 1.59 5.91 4.68
N ASN A 16 0.58 5.73 3.82
CA ASN A 16 -0.73 6.36 4.01
C ASN A 16 -1.41 5.90 5.30
N HIS A 17 -1.31 4.61 5.63
CA HIS A 17 -1.83 4.11 6.89
C HIS A 17 -1.17 4.79 8.09
N ALA A 18 0.16 4.93 8.07
CA ALA A 18 0.89 5.64 9.11
C ALA A 18 0.43 7.10 9.23
N ALA A 19 0.31 7.82 8.12
CA ALA A 19 -0.18 9.19 8.10
C ALA A 19 -1.60 9.29 8.69
N ILE A 20 -2.51 8.36 8.39
CA ILE A 20 -3.84 8.33 8.99
C ILE A 20 -3.77 8.06 10.50
N MET A 21 -2.87 7.16 10.94
CA MET A 21 -2.67 6.87 12.36
C MET A 21 -2.18 8.08 13.16
N GLU A 22 -1.33 8.93 12.58
CA GLU A 22 -0.85 10.16 13.23
C GLU A 22 -1.99 11.11 13.64
N TRP A 23 -3.10 11.05 12.93
CA TRP A 23 -4.28 11.88 13.17
C TRP A 23 -5.43 11.15 13.87
N HIS A 24 -5.28 9.85 14.18
CA HIS A 24 -6.37 9.03 14.72
C HIS A 24 -6.91 9.55 16.07
N THR A 25 -6.09 10.23 16.87
CA THR A 25 -6.48 10.78 18.18
C THR A 25 -7.21 12.13 18.08
N GLY A 26 -7.39 12.66 16.86
CA GLY A 26 -7.91 14.02 16.64
C GLY A 26 -6.87 15.12 16.81
N THR A 27 -5.65 14.76 17.25
CA THR A 27 -4.49 15.64 17.34
C THR A 27 -3.32 15.02 16.60
N HIS A 28 -2.50 15.84 15.93
CA HIS A 28 -1.32 15.33 15.24
C HIS A 28 -0.30 14.77 16.24
N THR A 29 -0.11 13.47 16.22
CA THR A 29 0.87 12.75 17.03
C THR A 29 1.89 12.13 16.10
N HIS A 30 3.14 12.59 16.17
CA HIS A 30 4.19 12.07 15.30
C HIS A 30 4.43 10.58 15.58
N VAL A 31 4.19 9.73 14.59
CA VAL A 31 4.44 8.29 14.69
C VAL A 31 5.72 7.98 13.95
N SER A 32 6.68 7.34 14.62
CA SER A 32 7.90 6.91 13.95
C SER A 32 7.58 5.86 12.89
N PHE A 33 7.67 6.24 11.61
CA PHE A 33 7.54 5.32 10.50
C PHE A 33 8.76 4.38 10.46
N SER A 34 8.62 3.23 11.13
CA SER A 34 9.68 2.23 11.22
C SER A 34 9.23 0.89 10.64
N ALA A 35 10.18 0.14 10.09
CA ALA A 35 9.91 -1.20 9.60
C ALA A 35 9.32 -2.08 10.71
N ASN A 36 9.85 -2.02 11.93
CA ASN A 36 9.37 -2.84 13.05
C ASN A 36 7.91 -2.55 13.42
N THR A 37 7.44 -1.30 13.26
CA THR A 37 6.07 -0.91 13.61
C THR A 37 5.07 -1.28 12.52
N PHE A 38 5.48 -1.22 11.25
CA PHE A 38 4.57 -1.35 10.12
C PHE A 38 4.81 -2.58 9.25
N LEU A 39 5.73 -3.48 9.63
CA LEU A 39 6.04 -4.71 8.90
C LEU A 39 4.81 -5.59 8.72
N ASP A 40 4.03 -5.77 9.78
CA ASP A 40 2.83 -6.60 9.76
C ASP A 40 1.79 -6.03 8.78
N MET A 41 1.57 -4.71 8.83
CA MET A 41 0.66 -4.03 7.91
C MET A 41 1.15 -4.06 6.46
N TYR A 42 2.45 -3.90 6.25
CA TYR A 42 3.05 -4.04 4.92
C TYR A 42 2.87 -5.46 4.36
N ASN A 43 3.06 -6.49 5.19
CA ASN A 43 2.84 -7.88 4.79
C ASN A 43 1.37 -8.17 4.51
N GLU A 44 0.46 -7.64 5.33
CA GLU A 44 -0.98 -7.72 5.10
C GLU A 44 -1.38 -7.05 3.77
N HIS A 45 -0.88 -5.84 3.50
CA HIS A 45 -1.12 -5.15 2.24
C HIS A 45 -0.59 -5.94 1.04
N LYS A 46 0.59 -6.57 1.15
CA LYS A 46 1.11 -7.46 0.11
C LYS A 46 0.24 -8.69 -0.12
N LEU A 47 -0.22 -9.33 0.95
CA LEU A 47 -1.10 -10.50 0.87
C LEU A 47 -2.43 -10.14 0.20
N LEU A 48 -3.03 -9.01 0.59
CA LEU A 48 -4.25 -8.51 -0.02
C LEU A 48 -4.08 -8.23 -1.52
N LEU A 49 -3.01 -7.53 -1.92
CA LEU A 49 -2.73 -7.26 -3.33
C LEU A 49 -2.49 -8.55 -4.12
N SER A 50 -1.85 -9.55 -3.52
CA SER A 50 -1.65 -10.86 -4.13
C SER A 50 -2.98 -11.61 -4.29
N GLY A 51 -3.88 -11.51 -3.32
CA GLY A 51 -5.24 -12.06 -3.40
C GLY A 51 -6.08 -11.41 -4.50
N ILE A 52 -6.02 -10.07 -4.63
CA ILE A 52 -6.70 -9.34 -5.72
C ILE A 52 -6.18 -9.80 -7.09
N LYS A 53 -4.85 -9.93 -7.22
CA LYS A 53 -4.23 -10.44 -8.45
C LYS A 53 -4.70 -11.86 -8.77
N ALA A 54 -4.83 -12.73 -7.78
CA ALA A 54 -5.30 -14.10 -7.96
C ALA A 54 -6.79 -14.15 -8.38
N GLY A 55 -7.63 -13.26 -7.85
CA GLY A 55 -9.07 -13.21 -8.17
C GLY A 55 -9.41 -12.53 -9.49
N ASN A 56 -8.63 -11.52 -9.92
CA ASN A 56 -8.81 -10.84 -11.20
C ASN A 56 -7.49 -10.25 -11.70
N ALA A 57 -6.67 -11.09 -12.33
CA ALA A 57 -5.36 -10.67 -12.84
C ALA A 57 -5.47 -9.52 -13.86
N CYS A 58 -6.43 -9.57 -14.78
CA CYS A 58 -6.58 -8.54 -15.82
C CYS A 58 -6.93 -7.18 -15.21
N GLY A 59 -7.91 -7.12 -14.29
CA GLY A 59 -8.27 -5.90 -13.59
C GLY A 59 -7.12 -5.37 -12.72
N PHE A 60 -6.36 -6.27 -12.09
CA PHE A 60 -5.17 -5.92 -11.32
C PHE A 60 -4.08 -5.28 -12.20
N HIS A 61 -3.75 -5.89 -13.35
CA HIS A 61 -2.79 -5.34 -14.29
C HIS A 61 -3.22 -3.97 -14.80
N LEU A 62 -4.49 -3.82 -15.17
CA LEU A 62 -5.04 -2.55 -15.64
C LEU A 62 -4.96 -1.47 -14.56
N MET A 63 -5.26 -1.81 -13.30
CA MET A 63 -5.14 -0.90 -12.16
C MET A 63 -3.68 -0.46 -11.95
N MET A 64 -2.75 -1.41 -11.89
CA MET A 64 -1.32 -1.13 -11.69
C MET A 64 -0.71 -0.32 -12.82
N HIS A 65 -1.13 -0.59 -14.06
CA HIS A 65 -0.70 0.16 -15.24
C HIS A 65 -1.24 1.59 -15.23
N ARG A 66 -2.53 1.78 -14.91
CA ARG A 66 -3.14 3.13 -14.78
C ARG A 66 -2.44 3.94 -13.71
N LEU A 67 -2.21 3.36 -12.53
CA LEU A 67 -1.47 4.03 -11.45
C LEU A 67 -0.05 4.39 -11.88
N TYR A 68 0.65 3.53 -12.64
CA TYR A 68 1.98 3.84 -13.15
C TYR A 68 1.98 5.01 -14.14
N ARG A 69 0.94 5.11 -14.97
CA ARG A 69 0.82 6.14 -16.00
C ARG A 69 0.40 7.50 -15.44
N ASP A 70 -0.47 7.49 -14.44
CA ASP A 70 -1.09 8.69 -13.89
C ASP A 70 -0.29 9.28 -12.69
N ALA A 71 0.76 8.59 -12.24
CA ALA A 71 1.72 9.05 -11.23
C ALA A 71 2.83 9.92 -11.85
#